data_AF-A0A151L5K4-F1
#
_entry.id   AF-A0A151L5K4-F1
#
_cell.length_a   1.000
_cell.length_b   1.000
_cell.length_c   1.000
_cell.angle_alpha   90.00
_cell.angle_beta   90.00
_cell.angle_gamma   90.00
#
_symmetry.space_group_name_H-M   'P 1'
#
loop_
_entity.id
_entity.type
_entity.pdbx_description
1 polymer ?
#
loop_
_entity_poly.entity_id
_entity_poly.type
_entity_poly.pdbx_seq_one_letter_code
_entity_poly.pdbx_strand_id
1 'polypeptide(L)'
;MDFLNQIKKRQRDINLSNIMNFSPLTNEERNHLIKIYGLLAMGTIVSALSCYVDIYYFKVPRFIASIISLVCSFLLASSCNSHYQLVDTSKKRLVYFAGISSSIGILISDYINYVNYLNPSILPLAFFGSLSIFCCFSLAAIFSKNRISIFLGAVLCAVCSYVALISFMNFFIRSKFIDTTLLYTGFFMYMGFVLFDTQITLFDFRRGNKDYIMHSICLYLDLVGLFTHLLRILGQKEEKKKK
;
A
#
# COMPACT_ATOMS: atom_id res chain seq x y z
N MET A 1 -47.18 -13.26 -15.77
CA MET A 1 -45.98 -13.62 -16.55
C MET A 1 -44.95 -12.48 -16.64
N ASP A 2 -45.23 -11.28 -16.11
CA ASP A 2 -44.34 -10.11 -16.28
C ASP A 2 -43.13 -10.04 -15.34
N PHE A 3 -43.18 -10.68 -14.18
CA PHE A 3 -42.09 -10.64 -13.21
C PHE A 3 -40.84 -11.42 -13.70
N LEU A 4 -41.04 -12.56 -14.33
CA LEU A 4 -39.96 -13.35 -14.93
C LEU A 4 -39.36 -12.66 -16.16
N ASN A 5 -40.16 -11.92 -16.92
CA ASN A 5 -39.66 -11.08 -18.03
C ASN A 5 -38.87 -9.87 -17.52
N GLN A 6 -39.26 -9.25 -16.40
CA GLN A 6 -38.46 -8.19 -15.76
C GLN A 6 -37.12 -8.70 -15.24
N ILE A 7 -37.06 -9.88 -14.61
CA ILE A 7 -35.79 -10.47 -14.14
C ILE A 7 -34.88 -10.83 -15.33
N LYS A 8 -35.45 -11.40 -16.40
CA LYS A 8 -34.71 -11.77 -17.61
C LYS A 8 -34.27 -10.56 -18.46
N LYS A 9 -34.87 -9.39 -18.25
CA LYS A 9 -34.45 -8.10 -18.81
C LYS A 9 -33.33 -7.47 -17.94
N ARG A 10 -33.50 -7.51 -16.60
CA ARG A 10 -32.48 -7.06 -15.64
C ARG A 10 -31.17 -7.85 -15.70
N GLN A 11 -31.21 -9.15 -16.03
CA GLN A 11 -30.02 -9.96 -16.27
C GLN A 11 -29.38 -9.71 -17.65
N ARG A 12 -30.15 -9.26 -18.66
CA ARG A 12 -29.64 -8.93 -20.00
C ARG A 12 -29.08 -7.52 -20.12
N ASP A 13 -29.48 -6.61 -19.22
CA ASP A 13 -28.93 -5.25 -19.12
C ASP A 13 -27.61 -5.20 -18.33
N ILE A 14 -27.09 -6.35 -17.88
CA ILE A 14 -25.71 -6.49 -17.41
C ILE A 14 -24.80 -6.62 -18.64
N ASN A 15 -24.76 -5.58 -19.46
CA ASN A 15 -23.73 -5.42 -20.46
C ASN A 15 -22.39 -5.35 -19.70
N LEU A 16 -21.51 -6.34 -19.86
CA LEU A 16 -20.17 -6.33 -19.25
C LEU A 16 -19.38 -5.09 -19.70
N SER A 17 -19.72 -4.56 -20.88
CA SER A 17 -19.25 -3.28 -21.43
C SER A 17 -19.78 -2.05 -20.68
N ASN A 18 -20.92 -2.12 -19.99
CA ASN A 18 -21.46 -1.05 -19.15
C ASN A 18 -20.94 -1.08 -17.71
N ILE A 19 -20.53 -2.25 -17.20
CA ILE A 19 -19.75 -2.36 -15.96
C ILE A 19 -18.32 -1.82 -16.20
N MET A 20 -17.83 -1.96 -17.43
CA MET A 20 -16.58 -1.37 -17.93
C MET A 20 -16.81 -0.03 -18.64
N ASN A 21 -17.97 0.63 -18.49
CA ASN A 21 -18.12 2.03 -18.91
C ASN A 21 -17.76 2.90 -17.72
N PHE A 22 -16.44 3.01 -17.55
CA PHE A 22 -15.73 3.91 -16.68
C PHE A 22 -16.30 5.32 -16.84
N SER A 23 -16.64 6.00 -15.73
CA SER A 23 -16.58 7.47 -15.67
C SER A 23 -15.34 7.90 -16.45
N PRO A 24 -15.39 8.84 -17.41
CA PRO A 24 -14.32 8.95 -18.39
C PRO A 24 -13.07 9.49 -17.70
N LEU A 25 -12.24 8.58 -17.19
CA LEU A 25 -10.84 8.84 -16.94
C LEU A 25 -10.31 9.35 -18.27
N THR A 26 -9.81 10.57 -18.26
CA THR A 26 -9.12 11.12 -19.43
C THR A 26 -7.97 10.18 -19.80
N ASN A 27 -7.66 10.07 -21.09
CA ASN A 27 -6.53 9.23 -21.55
C ASN A 27 -5.22 9.60 -20.82
N GLU A 28 -5.08 10.86 -20.43
CA GLU A 28 -3.98 11.39 -19.62
C GLU A 28 -3.96 10.85 -18.18
N GLU A 29 -5.10 10.82 -17.47
CA GLU A 29 -5.22 10.23 -16.12
C GLU A 29 -4.84 8.74 -16.15
N ARG A 30 -5.31 8.00 -17.16
CA ARG A 30 -4.99 6.57 -17.33
C ARG A 30 -3.49 6.35 -17.53
N ASN A 31 -2.87 7.13 -18.41
CA ASN A 31 -1.43 7.02 -18.67
C ASN A 31 -0.60 7.35 -17.43
N HIS A 32 -1.06 8.29 -16.61
CA HIS A 32 -0.44 8.62 -15.33
C HIS A 32 -0.55 7.47 -14.31
N LEU A 33 -1.75 6.90 -14.15
CA LEU A 33 -1.96 5.73 -13.28
C LEU A 33 -1.13 4.53 -13.71
N ILE A 34 -1.00 4.26 -15.02
CA ILE A 34 -0.16 3.16 -15.51
C ILE A 34 1.30 3.33 -15.08
N LYS A 35 1.84 4.56 -15.16
CA LYS A 35 3.20 4.86 -14.66
C LYS A 35 3.30 4.63 -13.16
N ILE A 36 2.27 5.03 -12.41
CA ILE A 36 2.24 4.89 -10.95
C ILE A 36 2.26 3.42 -10.53
N TYR A 37 1.34 2.61 -11.08
CA TYR A 37 1.25 1.18 -10.79
C TYR A 37 2.45 0.40 -11.33
N GLY A 38 3.01 0.81 -12.47
CA GLY A 38 4.25 0.25 -12.99
C GLY A 38 5.44 0.46 -12.05
N LEU A 39 5.59 1.67 -11.50
CA LEU A 39 6.64 1.97 -10.53
C LEU A 39 6.40 1.25 -9.19
N LEU A 40 5.14 1.16 -8.74
CA LEU A 40 4.75 0.38 -7.56
C LEU A 40 5.14 -1.10 -7.72
N ALA A 41 4.83 -1.71 -8.88
CA ALA A 41 5.21 -3.09 -9.18
C ALA A 41 6.74 -3.26 -9.16
N MET A 42 7.48 -2.33 -9.77
CA MET A 42 8.94 -2.35 -9.72
C MET A 42 9.47 -2.24 -8.27
N GLY A 43 8.89 -1.36 -7.46
CA GLY A 43 9.22 -1.23 -6.03
C GLY A 43 9.00 -2.53 -5.26
N THR A 44 7.89 -3.23 -5.51
CA THR A 44 7.63 -4.53 -4.87
C THR A 44 8.63 -5.61 -5.27
N ILE A 45 9.05 -5.64 -6.55
CA ILE A 45 10.10 -6.55 -7.04
C ILE A 45 11.43 -6.23 -6.36
N VAL A 46 11.81 -4.96 -6.29
CA VAL A 46 13.04 -4.52 -5.60
C VAL A 46 13.00 -4.93 -4.14
N SER A 47 11.89 -4.70 -3.43
CA SER A 47 11.75 -5.14 -2.03
C SER A 47 11.86 -6.66 -1.86
N ALA A 48 11.27 -7.43 -2.77
CA ALA A 48 11.33 -8.88 -2.74
C ALA A 48 12.77 -9.39 -2.96
N LEU A 49 13.49 -8.81 -3.94
CA LEU A 49 14.89 -9.12 -4.19
C LEU A 49 15.78 -8.75 -3.00
N SER A 50 15.58 -7.56 -2.42
CA SER A 50 16.35 -7.12 -1.24
C SER A 50 16.08 -8.01 -0.03
N CYS A 51 14.84 -8.44 0.19
CA CYS A 51 14.49 -9.41 1.23
C CYS A 51 15.19 -10.76 1.00
N TYR A 52 15.19 -11.26 -0.24
CA TYR A 52 15.85 -12.51 -0.59
C TYR A 52 17.36 -12.42 -0.35
N VAL A 53 18.01 -11.34 -0.80
CA VAL A 53 19.44 -11.11 -0.59
C VAL A 53 19.79 -11.03 0.90
N ASP A 54 18.94 -10.37 1.71
CA ASP A 54 19.18 -10.23 3.15
C ASP A 54 19.09 -11.57 3.90
N ILE A 55 18.15 -12.43 3.50
CA ILE A 55 17.95 -13.74 4.13
C ILE A 55 19.13 -14.69 3.84
N TYR A 56 19.65 -14.70 2.61
CA TYR A 56 20.63 -15.71 2.16
C TYR A 56 22.09 -15.24 2.20
N TYR A 57 22.37 -13.97 1.88
CA TYR A 57 23.75 -13.51 1.65
C TYR A 57 24.24 -12.53 2.71
N PHE A 58 23.46 -11.50 3.05
CA PHE A 58 23.91 -10.40 3.91
C PHE A 58 22.90 -10.09 4.99
N LYS A 59 23.21 -10.35 6.26
CA LYS A 59 22.36 -9.89 7.37
C LYS A 59 22.66 -8.44 7.68
N VAL A 60 22.00 -7.52 6.97
CA VAL A 60 22.19 -6.09 7.18
C VAL A 60 21.57 -5.72 8.53
N PRO A 61 22.28 -4.98 9.40
CA PRO A 61 21.69 -4.53 10.65
C PRO A 61 20.53 -3.57 10.37
N ARG A 62 19.38 -3.83 11.02
CA ARG A 62 18.11 -3.12 10.75
C ARG A 62 18.20 -1.62 10.98
N PHE A 63 19.05 -1.19 11.92
CA PHE A 63 19.30 0.23 12.18
C PHE A 63 19.92 0.96 10.97
N ILE A 64 20.82 0.30 10.23
CA ILE A 64 21.38 0.86 8.99
C ILE A 64 20.30 0.95 7.93
N ALA A 65 19.49 -0.10 7.77
CA ALA A 65 18.38 -0.09 6.82
C ALA A 65 17.36 1.03 7.11
N SER A 66 17.06 1.32 8.40
CA SER A 66 16.16 2.40 8.79
C SER A 66 16.78 3.80 8.59
N ILE A 67 18.09 3.96 8.80
CA ILE A 67 18.76 5.23 8.47
C ILE A 67 18.71 5.47 6.96
N ILE A 68 18.99 4.45 6.14
CA ILE A 68 18.96 4.59 4.68
C ILE A 68 17.56 4.98 4.21
N SER A 69 16.51 4.34 4.71
CA SER A 69 15.14 4.70 4.32
C SER A 69 14.77 6.13 4.73
N LEU A 70 15.20 6.58 5.92
CA LEU A 70 14.99 7.95 6.38
C LEU A 70 15.73 8.96 5.50
N VAL A 71 17.00 8.71 5.20
CA VAL A 71 17.79 9.59 4.32
C VAL A 71 17.19 9.64 2.91
N CYS A 72 16.83 8.50 2.32
CA CYS A 72 16.23 8.47 0.99
C CYS A 72 14.85 9.15 0.95
N SER A 73 14.01 8.98 1.98
CA SER A 73 12.72 9.68 2.07
C SER A 73 12.89 11.19 2.24
N PHE A 74 13.84 11.64 3.07
CA PHE A 74 14.16 13.06 3.23
C PHE A 74 14.67 13.70 1.93
N LEU A 75 15.58 13.02 1.21
CA LEU A 75 16.08 13.48 -0.08
C LEU A 75 14.97 13.56 -1.13
N LEU A 76 14.05 12.60 -1.12
CA LEU A 76 12.93 12.57 -2.04
C LEU A 76 11.91 13.69 -1.72
N ALA A 77 11.61 13.92 -0.44
CA ALA A 77 10.76 15.04 -0.01
C ALA A 77 11.38 16.40 -0.36
N SER A 78 12.68 16.56 -0.13
CA SER A 78 13.41 17.80 -0.47
C SER A 78 13.42 18.08 -1.97
N SER A 79 13.40 17.03 -2.81
CA SER A 79 13.35 17.17 -4.27
C SER A 79 11.98 17.63 -4.81
N CYS A 80 10.93 17.64 -3.98
CA CYS A 80 9.57 17.96 -4.39
C CYS A 80 9.32 19.46 -4.58
N ASN A 81 10.15 20.34 -4.00
CA ASN A 81 9.98 21.80 -4.07
C ASN A 81 10.57 22.46 -5.33
N SER A 82 11.26 21.71 -6.18
CA SER A 82 11.92 22.25 -7.36
C SER A 82 10.95 22.27 -8.55
N HIS A 83 10.21 23.37 -8.70
CA HIS A 83 9.26 23.61 -9.80
C HIS A 83 9.87 23.62 -11.22
N TYR A 84 11.19 23.50 -11.36
CA TYR A 84 11.88 23.54 -12.64
C TYR A 84 12.30 22.15 -13.10
N GLN A 85 11.85 21.82 -14.31
CA GLN A 85 12.18 20.65 -15.13
C GLN A 85 13.65 20.22 -14.97
N LEU A 86 13.89 18.90 -15.01
CA LEU A 86 14.86 18.24 -15.90
C LEU A 86 14.87 16.74 -15.59
N VAL A 87 14.89 15.93 -16.66
CA VAL A 87 14.81 14.45 -16.65
C VAL A 87 15.83 13.78 -15.72
N ASP A 88 16.95 14.46 -15.39
CA ASP A 88 17.95 13.98 -14.43
C ASP A 88 17.47 13.96 -12.97
N THR A 89 16.58 14.88 -12.59
CA THR A 89 15.93 14.84 -11.27
C THR A 89 15.04 13.58 -11.16
N SER A 90 14.42 13.15 -12.25
CA SER A 90 13.59 11.94 -12.27
C SER A 90 14.41 10.66 -12.05
N LYS A 91 15.60 10.54 -12.64
CA LYS A 91 16.47 9.36 -12.44
C LYS A 91 16.95 9.27 -10.99
N LYS A 92 17.40 10.38 -10.39
CA LYS A 92 17.79 10.43 -8.97
C LYS A 92 16.63 10.07 -8.05
N ARG A 93 15.43 10.57 -8.33
CA ARG A 93 14.20 10.21 -7.59
C ARG A 93 13.85 8.74 -7.69
N LEU A 94 14.04 8.10 -8.85
CA LEU A 94 13.88 6.66 -9.01
C LEU A 94 14.89 5.86 -8.18
N VAL A 95 16.14 6.34 -8.08
CA VAL A 95 17.14 5.72 -7.20
C VAL A 95 16.75 5.87 -5.74
N TYR A 96 16.26 7.04 -5.31
CA TYR A 96 15.75 7.23 -3.95
C TYR A 96 14.54 6.33 -3.65
N PHE A 97 13.62 6.19 -4.61
CA PHE A 97 12.51 5.23 -4.52
C PHE A 97 13.00 3.80 -4.34
N ALA A 98 13.93 3.36 -5.19
CA ALA A 98 14.53 2.03 -5.11
C ALA A 98 15.27 1.80 -3.77
N GLY A 99 15.93 2.85 -3.25
CA GLY A 99 16.56 2.84 -1.93
C GLY A 99 15.54 2.62 -0.82
N ILE A 100 14.45 3.38 -0.82
CA ILE A 100 13.34 3.22 0.14
C ILE A 100 12.77 1.79 0.06
N SER A 101 12.44 1.32 -1.15
CA SER A 101 11.84 0.00 -1.34
C SER A 101 12.78 -1.14 -0.94
N SER A 102 14.08 -1.00 -1.23
CA SER A 102 15.10 -1.96 -0.83
C SER A 102 15.25 -2.03 0.68
N SER A 103 15.38 -0.88 1.35
CA SER A 103 15.47 -0.79 2.80
C SER A 103 14.25 -1.39 3.50
N ILE A 104 13.05 -1.16 2.97
CA ILE A 104 11.82 -1.76 3.51
C ILE A 104 11.83 -3.28 3.36
N GLY A 105 12.31 -3.81 2.23
CA GLY A 105 12.48 -5.25 2.04
C GLY A 105 13.42 -5.87 3.09
N ILE A 106 14.53 -5.20 3.39
CA ILE A 106 15.49 -5.60 4.44
C ILE A 106 14.87 -5.51 5.84
N LEU A 107 14.05 -4.49 6.11
CA LEU A 107 13.41 -4.34 7.43
C LEU A 107 12.38 -5.44 7.73
N ILE A 108 11.73 -5.98 6.69
CA ILE A 108 10.69 -7.01 6.82
C ILE A 108 11.28 -8.44 6.77
N SER A 109 12.52 -8.60 6.32
CA SER A 109 13.16 -9.90 6.02
C SER A 109 13.14 -10.89 7.19
N ASP A 110 13.50 -10.46 8.40
CA ASP A 110 13.50 -11.30 9.61
C ASP A 110 12.10 -11.86 9.89
N TYR A 111 11.09 -11.01 9.73
CA TYR A 111 9.71 -11.41 9.98
C TYR A 111 9.23 -12.42 8.93
N ILE A 112 9.57 -12.20 7.66
CA ILE A 112 9.29 -13.16 6.59
C ILE A 112 10.01 -14.49 6.85
N ASN A 113 11.27 -14.46 7.28
CA ASN A 113 12.02 -15.68 7.59
C ASN A 113 11.38 -16.46 8.75
N TYR A 114 10.94 -15.76 9.79
CA TYR A 114 10.19 -16.36 10.91
C TYR A 114 8.88 -17.01 10.45
N VAL A 115 8.07 -16.31 9.63
CA VAL A 115 6.81 -16.85 9.11
C VAL A 115 7.05 -18.03 8.16
N ASN A 116 8.13 -17.99 7.37
CA ASN A 116 8.52 -19.08 6.48
C ASN A 116 8.89 -20.35 7.26
N TYR A 117 9.56 -20.21 8.40
CA TYR A 117 9.83 -21.32 9.32
C TYR A 117 8.55 -21.88 9.97
N LEU A 118 7.56 -21.02 10.26
CA LEU A 118 6.27 -21.47 10.79
C LEU A 118 5.49 -22.27 9.74
N ASN A 119 5.19 -21.66 8.59
CA ASN A 119 4.52 -22.32 7.49
C ASN A 119 4.78 -21.54 6.19
N PRO A 120 5.45 -22.14 5.19
CA PRO A 120 5.81 -21.46 3.95
C PRO A 120 4.58 -21.03 3.12
N SER A 121 3.42 -21.67 3.31
CA SER A 121 2.20 -21.34 2.56
C SER A 121 1.59 -19.98 2.97
N ILE A 122 1.95 -19.44 4.14
CA ILE A 122 1.41 -18.16 4.63
C ILE A 122 1.88 -16.98 3.77
N LEU A 123 3.15 -17.00 3.34
CA LEU A 123 3.76 -15.89 2.61
C LEU A 123 3.04 -15.58 1.28
N PRO A 124 2.85 -16.54 0.34
CA PRO A 124 2.11 -16.27 -0.90
C PRO A 124 0.65 -15.91 -0.62
N LEU A 125 0.01 -16.52 0.40
CA LEU A 125 -1.36 -16.20 0.77
C LEU A 125 -1.51 -14.75 1.23
N ALA A 126 -0.59 -14.26 2.07
CA ALA A 126 -0.56 -12.86 2.51
C ALA A 126 -0.32 -11.91 1.33
N PHE A 127 0.61 -12.26 0.43
CA PHE A 127 0.89 -11.44 -0.75
C PHE A 127 -0.32 -11.31 -1.67
N PHE A 128 -0.89 -12.42 -2.14
CA PHE A 128 -2.06 -12.37 -3.03
C PHE A 128 -3.32 -11.82 -2.34
N GLY A 129 -3.49 -12.09 -1.04
CA GLY A 129 -4.56 -11.49 -0.24
C GLY A 129 -4.44 -9.98 -0.19
N SER A 130 -3.24 -9.46 0.07
CA SER A 130 -2.99 -8.01 0.11
C SER A 130 -3.18 -7.35 -1.26
N LEU A 131 -2.72 -7.99 -2.33
CA LEU A 131 -2.88 -7.50 -3.71
C LEU A 131 -4.36 -7.45 -4.12
N SER A 132 -5.14 -8.46 -3.76
CA SER A 132 -6.58 -8.51 -4.03
C SER A 132 -7.33 -7.37 -3.33
N ILE A 133 -7.05 -7.17 -2.04
CA ILE A 133 -7.62 -6.07 -1.24
C ILE A 133 -7.20 -4.73 -1.85
N PHE A 134 -5.90 -4.52 -2.08
CA PHE A 134 -5.37 -3.30 -2.67
C PHE A 134 -6.04 -2.98 -4.01
N CYS A 135 -6.17 -3.96 -4.90
CA CYS A 135 -6.81 -3.79 -6.21
C CYS A 135 -8.30 -3.43 -6.07
N CYS A 136 -9.04 -4.13 -5.19
CA CYS A 136 -10.46 -3.87 -4.97
C CYS A 136 -10.70 -2.45 -4.43
N PHE A 137 -9.96 -2.05 -3.41
CA PHE A 137 -10.09 -0.72 -2.80
C PHE A 137 -9.58 0.39 -3.74
N SER A 138 -8.46 0.18 -4.44
CA SER A 138 -7.96 1.10 -5.45
C SER A 138 -8.99 1.33 -6.58
N LEU A 139 -9.59 0.26 -7.11
CA LEU A 139 -10.66 0.38 -8.10
C LEU A 139 -11.86 1.13 -7.52
N ALA A 140 -12.31 0.78 -6.31
CA ALA A 140 -13.43 1.47 -5.66
C ALA A 140 -13.17 2.97 -5.50
N ALA A 141 -11.94 3.38 -5.16
CA ALA A 141 -11.55 4.78 -5.08
C ALA A 141 -11.56 5.49 -6.44
N ILE A 142 -11.04 4.84 -7.49
CA ILE A 142 -11.04 5.37 -8.86
C ILE A 142 -12.49 5.62 -9.35
N PHE A 143 -13.42 4.74 -8.99
CA PHE A 143 -14.83 4.87 -9.37
C PHE A 143 -15.64 5.80 -8.48
N SER A 144 -15.16 6.11 -7.27
CA SER A 144 -15.90 6.93 -6.31
C SER A 144 -15.84 8.43 -6.65
N LYS A 145 -16.98 9.11 -6.55
CA LYS A 145 -17.16 10.51 -6.96
C LYS A 145 -16.71 11.48 -5.86
N ASN A 146 -15.42 11.84 -5.84
CA ASN A 146 -14.71 13.02 -5.29
C ASN A 146 -15.13 13.76 -3.99
N ARG A 147 -16.19 13.40 -3.25
CA ARG A 147 -16.68 14.20 -2.10
C ARG A 147 -16.16 13.72 -0.74
N ILE A 148 -15.50 12.56 -0.66
CA ILE A 148 -15.24 11.86 0.61
C ILE A 148 -13.80 12.05 1.10
N SER A 149 -12.86 12.48 0.26
CA SER A 149 -11.43 12.44 0.56
C SER A 149 -11.04 13.27 1.80
N ILE A 150 -11.54 14.51 1.96
CA ILE A 150 -11.17 15.36 3.12
C ILE A 150 -11.66 14.75 4.44
N PHE A 151 -12.91 14.26 4.47
CA PHE A 151 -13.46 13.61 5.67
C PHE A 151 -12.70 12.33 6.00
N LEU A 152 -12.42 11.51 4.98
CA LEU A 152 -11.67 10.26 5.14
C LEU A 152 -10.25 10.52 5.66
N GLY A 153 -9.57 11.56 5.15
CA GLY A 153 -8.25 11.96 5.61
C GLY A 153 -8.24 12.42 7.06
N ALA A 154 -9.22 13.21 7.49
CA ALA A 154 -9.35 13.63 8.89
C ALA A 154 -9.55 12.43 9.83
N VAL A 155 -10.44 11.50 9.45
CA VAL A 155 -10.67 10.27 10.22
C VAL A 155 -9.42 9.40 10.27
N LEU A 156 -8.72 9.20 9.15
CA LEU A 156 -7.48 8.43 9.09
C LEU A 156 -6.37 9.04 9.93
N CYS A 157 -6.22 10.37 9.90
CA CYS A 157 -5.24 11.07 10.72
C CYS A 157 -5.55 10.91 12.22
N ALA A 158 -6.83 11.03 12.61
CA ALA A 158 -7.26 10.80 13.98
C ALA A 158 -6.98 9.36 14.44
N VAL A 159 -7.35 8.35 13.62
CA VAL A 159 -7.07 6.94 13.91
C VAL A 159 -5.56 6.68 14.00
N CYS A 160 -4.77 7.23 13.09
CA CYS A 160 -3.31 7.09 13.09
C CYS A 160 -2.69 7.67 14.38
N SER A 161 -3.10 8.88 14.77
CA SER A 161 -2.63 9.51 16.02
C SER A 161 -3.00 8.68 17.27
N TYR A 162 -4.20 8.10 17.28
CA TYR A 162 -4.66 7.24 18.36
C TYR A 162 -3.89 5.91 18.42
N VAL A 163 -3.66 5.26 17.26
CA VAL A 163 -2.83 4.06 17.15
C VAL A 163 -1.41 4.33 17.60
N ALA A 164 -0.82 5.49 17.24
CA ALA A 164 0.51 5.89 17.66
C ALA A 164 0.60 6.08 19.19
N LEU A 165 -0.39 6.76 19.78
CA LEU A 165 -0.46 6.95 21.23
C LEU A 165 -0.60 5.63 21.97
N ILE A 166 -1.52 4.74 21.54
CA ILE A 166 -1.68 3.42 22.15
C ILE A 166 -0.41 2.58 21.97
N SER A 167 0.24 2.63 20.81
CA SER A 167 1.49 1.90 20.57
C SER A 167 2.59 2.37 21.52
N PHE A 168 2.70 3.68 21.76
CA PHE A 168 3.63 4.25 22.72
C PHE A 168 3.31 3.83 24.16
N MET A 169 2.03 3.82 24.55
CA MET A 169 1.61 3.31 25.87
C MET A 169 1.88 1.80 26.01
N ASN A 170 1.61 1.03 24.96
CA ASN A 170 1.81 -0.42 24.97
C ASN A 170 3.29 -0.81 25.01
N PHE A 171 4.19 0.08 24.58
CA PHE A 171 5.63 -0.11 24.76
C PHE A 171 6.01 -0.29 26.25
N PHE A 172 5.35 0.44 27.16
CA PHE A 172 5.57 0.31 28.59
C PHE A 172 4.76 -0.82 29.23
N ILE A 173 3.50 -1.01 28.80
CA ILE A 173 2.57 -1.99 29.41
C ILE A 173 2.82 -3.42 28.90
N ARG A 174 3.24 -3.57 27.64
CA ARG A 174 3.52 -4.84 26.94
C ARG A 174 2.35 -5.84 26.96
N SER A 175 1.13 -5.36 26.74
CA SER A 175 -0.08 -6.18 26.74
C SER A 175 -0.33 -6.85 25.38
N LYS A 176 -0.45 -8.19 25.38
CA LYS A 176 -0.78 -8.98 24.18
C LYS A 176 -2.14 -8.64 23.58
N PHE A 177 -3.12 -8.25 24.42
CA PHE A 177 -4.45 -7.86 23.96
C PHE A 177 -4.41 -6.54 23.18
N ILE A 178 -3.61 -5.58 23.67
CA ILE A 178 -3.43 -4.29 23.00
C ILE A 178 -2.68 -4.49 21.69
N ASP A 179 -1.61 -5.29 21.66
CA ASP A 179 -0.89 -5.62 20.42
C ASP A 179 -1.79 -6.26 19.35
N THR A 180 -2.65 -7.18 19.75
CA THR A 180 -3.61 -7.82 18.82
C THR A 180 -4.61 -6.80 18.28
N THR A 181 -5.11 -5.92 19.16
CA THR A 181 -6.06 -4.87 18.77
C THR A 181 -5.42 -3.88 17.80
N LEU A 182 -4.21 -3.40 18.10
CA LEU A 182 -3.44 -2.50 17.25
C LEU A 182 -3.19 -3.11 15.87
N LEU A 183 -2.92 -4.42 15.82
CA LEU A 183 -2.69 -5.14 14.57
C LEU A 183 -3.94 -5.19 13.69
N TYR A 184 -5.13 -5.46 14.24
CA TYR A 184 -6.37 -5.42 13.45
C TYR A 184 -6.76 -3.99 13.08
N THR A 185 -6.64 -3.03 14.00
CA THR A 185 -6.90 -1.62 13.71
C THR A 185 -5.97 -1.10 12.62
N GLY A 186 -4.68 -1.41 12.69
CA GLY A 186 -3.68 -1.05 11.68
C GLY A 186 -4.00 -1.64 10.31
N PHE A 187 -4.45 -2.90 10.26
CA PHE A 187 -4.88 -3.54 9.01
C PHE A 187 -6.03 -2.79 8.33
N PHE A 188 -7.09 -2.45 9.07
CA PHE A 188 -8.21 -1.65 8.53
C PHE A 188 -7.80 -0.22 8.19
N MET A 189 -6.87 0.37 8.95
CA MET A 189 -6.31 1.69 8.67
C MET A 189 -5.58 1.70 7.32
N TYR A 190 -4.73 0.70 7.02
CA TYR A 190 -4.06 0.60 5.72
C TYR A 190 -5.04 0.36 4.56
N MET A 191 -6.14 -0.37 4.76
CA MET A 191 -7.21 -0.44 3.75
C MET A 191 -7.81 0.95 3.46
N GLY A 192 -8.00 1.76 4.52
CA GLY A 192 -8.46 3.13 4.39
C GLY A 192 -7.45 4.05 3.71
N PHE A 193 -6.15 3.89 3.97
CA PHE A 193 -5.10 4.64 3.29
C PHE A 193 -5.07 4.33 1.79
N VAL A 194 -5.18 3.05 1.39
CA VAL A 194 -5.27 2.70 -0.04
C VAL A 194 -6.40 3.48 -0.73
N LEU A 195 -7.59 3.59 -0.12
CA LEU A 195 -8.68 4.40 -0.66
C LEU A 195 -8.35 5.88 -0.73
N PHE A 196 -7.76 6.41 0.33
CA PHE A 196 -7.49 7.83 0.47
C PHE A 196 -6.38 8.29 -0.47
N ASP A 197 -5.27 7.57 -0.53
CA ASP A 197 -4.10 7.91 -1.35
C ASP A 197 -4.39 7.75 -2.84
N THR A 198 -5.21 6.76 -3.24
CA THR A 198 -5.68 6.65 -4.63
C THR A 198 -6.60 7.81 -5.02
N GLN A 199 -7.47 8.27 -4.12
CA GLN A 199 -8.29 9.45 -4.35
C GLN A 199 -7.46 10.74 -4.43
N ILE A 200 -6.50 10.92 -3.53
CA ILE A 200 -5.59 12.08 -3.55
C ILE A 200 -4.78 12.09 -4.83
N THR A 201 -4.24 10.95 -5.25
CA THR A 201 -3.48 10.82 -6.51
C THR A 201 -4.28 11.34 -7.71
N LEU A 202 -5.56 10.96 -7.82
CA LEU A 202 -6.45 11.46 -8.88
C LEU A 202 -6.78 12.95 -8.73
N PHE A 203 -6.97 13.41 -7.50
CA PHE A 203 -7.27 14.81 -7.20
C PHE A 203 -6.08 15.73 -7.53
N ASP A 204 -4.87 15.34 -7.14
CA ASP A 204 -3.63 16.07 -7.40
C ASP A 204 -3.32 16.13 -8.90
N PHE A 205 -3.55 15.02 -9.62
CA PHE A 205 -3.45 15.00 -11.07
C PHE A 205 -4.37 16.04 -11.73
N ARG A 206 -5.62 16.13 -11.30
CA ARG A 206 -6.61 17.10 -11.81
C ARG A 206 -6.25 18.54 -11.48
N ARG A 207 -5.50 18.78 -10.39
CA ARG A 207 -4.96 20.09 -10.02
C ARG A 207 -3.67 20.45 -10.78
N GLY A 208 -3.18 19.56 -11.63
CA GLY A 208 -1.98 19.78 -12.45
C GLY A 208 -0.69 19.26 -11.83
N ASN A 209 -0.73 18.64 -10.64
CA ASN A 209 0.43 17.96 -10.06
C ASN A 209 0.57 16.56 -10.68
N LYS A 210 1.58 16.37 -11.53
CA LYS A 210 1.81 15.12 -12.28
C LYS A 210 2.99 14.31 -11.75
N ASP A 211 3.31 14.45 -10.46
CA ASP A 211 4.43 13.77 -9.81
C ASP A 211 4.13 12.30 -9.51
N TYR A 212 4.23 11.46 -10.54
CA TYR A 212 3.93 10.04 -10.45
C TYR A 212 4.81 9.30 -9.43
N ILE A 213 6.06 9.74 -9.20
CA ILE A 213 6.96 9.09 -8.25
C ILE A 213 6.47 9.23 -6.81
N MET A 214 6.00 10.43 -6.43
CA MET A 214 5.45 10.65 -5.07
C MET A 214 4.18 9.85 -4.86
N HIS A 215 3.25 9.91 -5.82
CA HIS A 215 2.02 9.13 -5.77
C HIS A 215 2.29 7.62 -5.71
N SER A 216 3.29 7.13 -6.44
CA SER A 216 3.73 5.73 -6.36
C SER A 216 4.27 5.34 -4.98
N ILE A 217 5.01 6.22 -4.32
CA ILE A 217 5.57 5.93 -2.99
C ILE A 217 4.46 5.77 -1.96
N CYS A 218 3.51 6.70 -1.93
CA CYS A 218 2.35 6.64 -1.05
C CYS A 218 1.61 5.29 -1.20
N LEU A 219 1.22 4.96 -2.44
CA LEU A 219 0.53 3.70 -2.73
C LEU A 219 1.38 2.45 -2.47
N TYR A 220 2.69 2.53 -2.69
CA TYR A 220 3.62 1.44 -2.37
C TYR A 220 3.71 1.20 -0.86
N LEU A 221 3.82 2.26 -0.05
CA LEU A 221 3.85 2.16 1.41
C LEU A 221 2.54 1.59 1.95
N ASP A 222 1.41 1.95 1.36
CA ASP A 222 0.11 1.38 1.70
C ASP A 222 0.04 -0.11 1.40
N LEU A 223 0.49 -0.54 0.22
CA LEU A 223 0.51 -1.95 -0.15
C LEU A 223 1.41 -2.76 0.79
N VAL A 224 2.62 -2.27 1.10
CA VAL A 224 3.54 -2.96 2.01
C VAL A 224 3.00 -2.98 3.44
N GLY A 225 2.40 -1.88 3.90
CA GLY A 225 1.74 -1.80 5.21
C GLY A 225 0.60 -2.82 5.33
N LEU A 226 -0.24 -2.91 4.29
CA LEU A 226 -1.32 -3.88 4.22
C LEU A 226 -0.81 -5.33 4.18
N PHE A 227 0.21 -5.60 3.37
CA PHE A 227 0.87 -6.91 3.29
C PHE A 227 1.46 -7.34 4.63
N THR A 228 2.24 -6.48 5.29
CA THR A 228 2.90 -6.81 6.56
C THR A 228 1.90 -7.08 7.68
N HIS A 229 0.80 -6.31 7.75
CA HIS A 229 -0.27 -6.54 8.72
C HIS A 229 -1.00 -7.86 8.45
N LEU A 230 -1.33 -8.15 7.18
CA LEU A 230 -1.98 -9.40 6.80
C LEU A 230 -1.07 -10.62 7.08
N LEU A 231 0.21 -10.51 6.74
CA LEU A 231 1.23 -11.52 7.05
C LEU A 231 1.28 -11.77 8.56
N ARG A 232 1.20 -10.71 9.37
CA ARG A 232 1.21 -10.80 10.83
C ARG A 232 -0.03 -11.44 11.43
N ILE A 233 -1.21 -11.11 10.90
CA ILE A 233 -2.49 -11.76 11.25
C ILE A 233 -2.40 -13.27 10.98
N LEU A 234 -1.97 -13.66 9.79
CA LEU A 234 -1.88 -15.07 9.39
C LEU A 234 -0.81 -15.82 10.20
N GLY A 235 0.34 -15.20 10.43
CA GLY A 235 1.42 -15.75 11.27
C GLY A 235 0.96 -16.03 12.71
N GLN A 236 0.31 -15.07 13.36
CA GLN A 236 -0.25 -15.25 14.71
C GLN A 236 -1.31 -16.34 14.77
N LYS A 237 -2.12 -16.49 13.71
CA LYS A 237 -3.15 -17.53 13.63
C LYS A 237 -2.53 -18.92 13.57
N GLU A 238 -1.47 -19.12 12.77
CA GLU A 238 -0.78 -20.41 12.69
C GLU A 238 0.03 -20.73 13.95
N GLU A 239 0.65 -19.73 14.59
CA GLU A 239 1.35 -19.95 15.86
C GLU A 239 0.40 -20.47 16.96
N LYS A 240 -0.84 -19.96 16.99
CA LYS A 240 -1.88 -20.42 17.93
C LYS A 240 -2.39 -21.83 17.65
N LYS A 241 -2.34 -22.31 16.41
CA LYS A 241 -2.75 -23.68 16.08
C LYS A 241 -1.72 -24.74 16.47
N LYS A 242 -0.44 -24.33 16.57
CA LYS A 242 0.66 -25.22 16.95
C LYS A 242 0.88 -25.30 18.47
N LYS A 243 0.22 -24.44 19.25
CA LYS A 243 0.20 -24.46 20.72
C LYS A 243 -1.02 -25.19 21.21
#